data_AF-A0A3B0UA62-F1
#
_entry.id   AF-A0A3B0UA62-F1
#
_cell.length_a   1.000
_cell.length_b   1.000
_cell.length_c   1.000
_cell.angle_alpha   90.00
_cell.angle_beta   90.00
_cell.angle_gamma   90.00
#
_symmetry.space_group_name_H-M   'P 1'
#
loop_
_entity.id
_entity.type
_entity.pdbx_description
1 polymer ?
#
loop_
_entity_poly.entity_id
_entity_poly.type
_entity_poly.pdbx_seq_one_letter_code
_entity_poly.pdbx_strand_id
1 'polypeptide(L)'
;MKQKLSFLSLLFALIVLGSKVQAKETLVVKHIELGYPCPAIPFYHFSADLELPEPSIIEVQAVVNGKTLRATDLHRAKDAMEMDRPPLTHRPPSGYGLSQDGTLYKTPHVVGWVRWEPGKSYTIKLSVRIKKSVKGLADDTWLSKTVTVKAPEGVAVFNPAWKNYKSVVVSETAGIDRKSEAVELLLAFYPDEAFDLKREIRVVAVNPQTHALSDVPCQVYDLEKFMLEDDMAPDENGRPTREVPLWYPTVSARVAFTADVPANSSKVYLVYYNNDKAMAKVYSSQLKVQGEMPGISVGNGVLSIVLHPNSGHIDQLALDEKPEFPLFHRMETNGAIHWNPGIYSPPRPWTHTADWKPPQHINLISGPVTAVVELWGNLRDIPEVDASVRYEFFPNVPYFISSTSMRINETINCIALRNGEIVFKRELMTHAAWYDVIRGKVITYNVADMPDLTDLKMEADVPWITFYNSEEGIGFAGIQLDYTNAGLESRERLLNPYMYITGGPWIYWARALSLPFLSSNMQQMVPAMKGNFFTEKWAYLVYKIEDAENPYQPVLEWRKRLISPLRVHLEEEVDDRVSKSVQEIFIDEGRSGWEERETGKH
;
A
#
# COMPACT_ATOMS: atom_id res chain seq x y z
N MET A 1 25.04 -23.47 107.66
CA MET A 1 26.09 -22.44 107.56
C MET A 1 25.62 -21.38 106.55
N LYS A 2 25.32 -20.17 107.04
CA LYS A 2 25.25 -18.84 106.38
C LYS A 2 25.02 -18.76 104.84
N GLN A 3 23.89 -18.18 104.38
CA GLN A 3 23.73 -16.80 103.81
C GLN A 3 24.37 -16.63 102.40
N LYS A 4 23.73 -16.18 101.29
CA LYS A 4 22.92 -14.97 100.97
C LYS A 4 22.17 -15.19 99.62
N LEU A 5 20.90 -14.83 99.47
CA LEU A 5 20.34 -13.60 98.85
C LEU A 5 20.76 -13.29 97.38
N SER A 6 19.81 -13.30 96.43
CA SER A 6 19.28 -12.07 95.78
C SER A 6 18.15 -12.36 94.76
N PHE A 7 17.23 -11.40 94.70
CA PHE A 7 16.02 -11.19 93.90
C PHE A 7 16.12 -11.42 92.39
N LEU A 8 15.01 -11.84 91.77
CA LEU A 8 14.49 -11.18 90.56
C LEU A 8 12.98 -11.41 90.37
N SER A 9 12.21 -10.33 90.37
CA SER A 9 10.79 -10.26 89.98
C SER A 9 10.72 -9.92 88.49
N LEU A 10 9.96 -10.67 87.69
CA LEU A 10 9.69 -10.31 86.29
C LEU A 10 8.19 -10.03 86.08
N LEU A 11 7.94 -8.80 85.64
CA LEU A 11 6.67 -8.22 85.24
C LEU A 11 6.28 -8.73 83.84
N PHE A 12 5.03 -9.17 83.66
CA PHE A 12 4.44 -9.42 82.35
C PHE A 12 3.96 -8.10 81.73
N ALA A 13 4.53 -7.70 80.60
CA ALA A 13 4.04 -6.59 79.78
C ALA A 13 3.46 -7.14 78.47
N LEU A 14 2.16 -6.92 78.26
CA LEU A 14 1.49 -7.12 76.97
C LEU A 14 2.02 -6.10 75.96
N ILE A 15 2.58 -6.57 74.85
CA ILE A 15 2.83 -5.74 73.66
C ILE A 15 1.68 -5.99 72.68
N VAL A 16 0.82 -4.98 72.53
CA VAL A 16 -0.18 -4.92 71.46
C VAL A 16 0.53 -4.50 70.18
N LEU A 17 0.75 -5.46 69.27
CA LEU A 17 1.17 -5.19 67.89
C LEU A 17 -0.02 -4.63 67.11
N GLY A 18 -0.07 -3.30 67.02
CA GLY A 18 -0.96 -2.61 66.09
C GLY A 18 -0.53 -2.89 64.65
N SER A 19 -1.27 -3.74 63.95
CA SER A 19 -1.14 -3.91 62.51
C SER A 19 -1.64 -2.64 61.84
N LYS A 20 -0.73 -1.78 61.35
CA LYS A 20 -1.09 -0.73 60.40
C LYS A 20 -1.62 -1.43 59.14
N VAL A 21 -2.93 -1.38 58.94
CA VAL A 21 -3.56 -1.71 57.66
C VAL A 21 -3.00 -0.73 56.64
N GLN A 22 -2.05 -1.19 55.84
CA GLN A 22 -1.50 -0.45 54.72
C GLN A 22 -2.65 -0.25 53.72
N ALA A 23 -3.12 0.99 53.58
CA ALA A 23 -4.15 1.34 52.63
C ALA A 23 -3.69 0.86 51.25
N LYS A 24 -4.47 -0.03 50.63
CA LYS A 24 -4.15 -0.60 49.32
C LYS A 24 -4.22 0.55 48.31
N GLU A 25 -3.08 1.04 47.84
CA GLU A 25 -3.05 2.09 46.81
C GLU A 25 -3.86 1.62 45.61
N THR A 26 -4.78 2.46 45.15
CA THR A 26 -5.65 2.18 44.00
C THR A 26 -5.20 3.02 42.81
N LEU A 27 -5.35 2.50 41.60
CA LEU A 27 -4.96 3.22 40.39
C LEU A 27 -5.81 4.50 40.26
N VAL A 28 -5.16 5.65 40.03
CA VAL A 28 -5.88 6.89 39.74
C VAL A 28 -6.11 6.98 38.23
N VAL A 29 -7.38 6.93 37.84
CA VAL A 29 -7.86 7.23 36.47
C VAL A 29 -8.43 8.65 36.52
N LYS A 30 -7.77 9.61 35.85
CA LYS A 30 -8.17 11.02 35.77
C LYS A 30 -9.32 11.22 34.80
N HIS A 31 -9.21 10.59 33.64
CA HIS A 31 -10.20 10.62 32.58
C HIS A 31 -10.27 9.26 31.91
N ILE A 32 -11.47 8.86 31.47
CA ILE A 32 -11.66 7.70 30.61
C ILE A 32 -12.92 7.88 29.77
N GLU A 33 -12.80 7.64 28.47
CA GLU A 33 -13.91 7.78 27.53
C GLU A 33 -13.84 6.73 26.42
N LEU A 34 -14.93 6.62 25.66
CA LEU A 34 -15.01 5.82 24.44
C LEU A 34 -15.05 6.77 23.24
N GLY A 35 -14.14 6.55 22.29
CA GLY A 35 -13.92 7.41 21.14
C GLY A 35 -14.30 6.76 19.81
N TYR A 36 -14.61 7.61 18.83
CA TYR A 36 -14.78 7.23 17.43
C TYR A 36 -13.41 7.17 16.72
N PRO A 37 -13.31 6.42 15.61
CA PRO A 37 -12.13 6.44 14.76
C PRO A 37 -11.78 7.86 14.28
N CYS A 38 -10.50 8.21 14.37
CA CYS A 38 -9.90 9.42 13.83
C CYS A 38 -8.50 9.11 13.28
N PRO A 39 -7.87 9.96 12.47
CA PRO A 39 -6.55 9.66 11.91
C PRO A 39 -5.49 9.23 12.95
N ALA A 40 -5.50 9.81 14.16
CA ALA A 40 -4.55 9.46 15.21
C ALA A 40 -4.85 8.12 15.90
N ILE A 41 -6.13 7.77 16.03
CA ILE A 41 -6.61 6.52 16.62
C ILE A 41 -7.66 5.95 15.67
N PRO A 42 -7.26 5.18 14.65
CA PRO A 42 -8.11 4.91 13.49
C PRO A 42 -9.15 3.82 13.75
N PHE A 43 -9.43 3.48 15.00
CA PHE A 43 -10.37 2.44 15.38
C PHE A 43 -11.26 2.92 16.52
N TYR A 44 -12.38 2.21 16.74
CA TYR A 44 -13.20 2.45 17.94
C TYR A 44 -12.40 2.02 19.15
N HIS A 45 -12.31 2.91 20.15
CA HIS A 45 -11.37 2.74 21.24
C HIS A 45 -11.96 3.22 22.57
N PHE A 46 -11.33 2.80 23.67
CA PHE A 46 -11.31 3.62 24.88
C PHE A 46 -10.00 4.42 24.92
N SER A 47 -10.04 5.57 25.56
CA SER A 47 -8.87 6.37 25.90
C SER A 47 -8.90 6.68 27.40
N ALA A 48 -7.77 6.56 28.09
CA ALA A 48 -7.68 6.77 29.53
C ALA A 48 -6.40 7.53 29.93
N ASP A 49 -6.57 8.59 30.73
CA ASP A 49 -5.48 9.30 31.39
C ASP A 49 -5.29 8.76 32.80
N LEU A 50 -4.10 8.26 33.09
CA LEU A 50 -3.76 7.68 34.37
C LEU A 50 -2.83 8.60 35.16
N GLU A 51 -2.80 8.41 36.48
CA GLU A 51 -1.80 9.00 37.35
C GLU A 51 -1.24 7.93 38.29
N LEU A 52 0.07 7.75 38.23
CA LEU A 52 0.81 6.81 39.06
C LEU A 52 1.27 7.50 40.35
N PRO A 53 1.43 6.79 41.47
CA PRO A 53 1.90 7.37 42.73
C PRO A 53 3.30 7.99 42.59
N GLU A 54 4.16 7.39 41.78
CA GLU A 54 5.51 7.86 41.44
C GLU A 54 5.83 7.56 39.96
N PRO A 55 6.85 8.20 39.36
CA PRO A 55 7.33 7.82 38.04
C PRO A 55 7.84 6.38 38.05
N SER A 56 7.28 5.50 37.22
CA SER A 56 7.59 4.08 37.25
C SER A 56 7.66 3.46 35.86
N ILE A 57 8.42 2.37 35.74
CA ILE A 57 8.36 1.49 34.58
C ILE A 57 7.09 0.66 34.71
N ILE A 58 6.28 0.55 33.65
CA ILE A 58 4.97 -0.08 33.75
C ILE A 58 4.67 -1.09 32.65
N GLU A 59 3.70 -1.95 32.94
CA GLU A 59 2.94 -2.74 31.96
C GLU A 59 1.45 -2.48 32.25
N VAL A 60 0.67 -2.27 31.19
CA VAL A 60 -0.77 -2.00 31.31
C VAL A 60 -1.56 -3.16 30.74
N GLN A 61 -2.58 -3.59 31.48
CA GLN A 61 -3.59 -4.54 31.03
C GLN A 61 -4.97 -3.89 31.12
N ALA A 62 -5.74 -3.98 30.04
CA ALA A 62 -7.14 -3.57 30.01
C ALA A 62 -8.06 -4.80 29.89
N VAL A 63 -9.17 -4.78 30.63
CA VAL A 63 -10.25 -5.76 30.53
C VAL A 63 -11.55 -5.00 30.27
N VAL A 64 -12.23 -5.31 29.17
CA VAL A 64 -13.47 -4.64 28.74
C VAL A 64 -14.59 -5.66 28.77
N ASN A 65 -15.63 -5.41 29.59
CA ASN A 65 -16.74 -6.34 29.82
C ASN A 65 -16.30 -7.78 30.14
N GLY A 66 -15.19 -7.92 30.88
CA GLY A 66 -14.62 -9.22 31.23
C GLY A 66 -13.67 -9.84 30.20
N LYS A 67 -13.59 -9.31 28.98
CA LYS A 67 -12.59 -9.73 27.98
C LYS A 67 -11.30 -8.93 28.14
N THR A 68 -10.19 -9.61 28.41
CA THR A 68 -8.86 -8.99 28.42
C THR A 68 -8.47 -8.60 27.00
N LEU A 69 -8.08 -7.34 26.77
CA LEU A 69 -7.54 -6.92 25.48
C LEU A 69 -6.17 -7.55 25.25
N ARG A 70 -5.88 -7.88 23.98
CA ARG A 70 -4.62 -8.50 23.63
C ARG A 70 -3.45 -7.53 23.75
N ALA A 71 -3.67 -6.28 23.34
CA ALA A 71 -2.73 -5.18 23.43
C ALA A 71 -3.44 -3.88 23.80
N THR A 72 -2.67 -2.92 24.32
CA THR A 72 -3.07 -1.54 24.54
C THR A 72 -1.91 -0.65 24.15
N ASP A 73 -2.19 0.47 23.51
CA ASP A 73 -1.19 1.48 23.20
C ASP A 73 -0.91 2.33 24.43
N LEU A 74 0.37 2.59 24.66
CA LEU A 74 0.86 3.37 25.78
C LEU A 74 1.64 4.57 25.28
N HIS A 75 1.16 5.76 25.58
CA HIS A 75 1.76 7.03 25.17
C HIS A 75 2.30 7.80 26.38
N ARG A 76 3.40 8.54 26.17
CA ARG A 76 3.96 9.42 27.21
C ARG A 76 3.21 10.74 27.19
N ALA A 77 3.09 11.38 28.36
CA ALA A 77 2.43 12.69 28.47
C ALA A 77 3.01 13.80 27.57
N LYS A 78 4.27 13.66 27.15
CA LYS A 78 4.95 14.61 26.26
C LYS A 78 4.78 14.31 24.77
N ASP A 79 4.25 13.14 24.44
CA ASP A 79 3.99 12.76 23.05
C ASP A 79 2.68 13.43 22.65
N ALA A 80 2.79 14.60 22.01
CA ALA A 80 1.61 15.31 21.51
C ALA A 80 0.98 14.49 20.38
N MET A 81 -0.31 14.18 20.51
CA MET A 81 -1.12 13.55 19.46
C MET A 81 -1.93 14.62 18.73
N GLU A 82 -1.67 14.78 17.44
CA GLU A 82 -2.51 15.56 16.53
C GLU A 82 -3.66 14.68 16.06
N MET A 83 -4.86 14.87 16.60
CA MET A 83 -5.99 13.95 16.40
C MET A 83 -6.44 13.81 14.93
N ASP A 84 -6.15 14.82 14.10
CA ASP A 84 -6.43 14.86 12.66
C ASP A 84 -5.28 14.32 11.79
N ARG A 85 -4.20 13.81 12.40
CA ARG A 85 -3.05 13.20 11.73
C ARG A 85 -2.79 11.77 12.19
N PRO A 86 -2.19 10.92 11.33
CA PRO A 86 -1.66 9.63 11.76
C PRO A 86 -0.63 9.81 12.89
N PRO A 87 -0.52 8.86 13.83
CA PRO A 87 0.45 8.96 14.91
C PRO A 87 1.88 8.96 14.37
N LEU A 88 2.72 9.89 14.86
CA LEU A 88 4.14 9.95 14.50
C LEU A 88 4.95 8.79 15.09
N THR A 89 4.54 8.31 16.26
CA THR A 89 5.21 7.24 16.99
C THR A 89 4.22 6.13 17.28
N HIS A 90 4.60 4.90 16.94
CA HIS A 90 3.85 3.70 17.27
C HIS A 90 4.82 2.68 17.88
N ARG A 91 4.39 2.03 18.96
CA ARG A 91 5.12 0.89 19.53
C ARG A 91 4.36 -0.37 19.15
N PRO A 92 4.89 -1.21 18.25
CA PRO A 92 4.16 -2.40 17.83
C PRO A 92 3.99 -3.37 19.00
N PRO A 93 2.95 -4.21 18.99
CA PRO A 93 2.72 -5.24 20.00
C PRO A 93 3.96 -6.12 20.24
N SER A 94 4.67 -6.46 19.16
CA SER A 94 5.93 -7.21 19.22
C SER A 94 7.03 -6.47 19.98
N GLY A 95 7.05 -5.14 19.90
CA GLY A 95 7.98 -4.29 20.62
C GLY A 95 7.81 -4.32 22.14
N TYR A 96 6.64 -4.71 22.67
CA TYR A 96 6.46 -4.95 24.11
C TYR A 96 7.02 -6.32 24.55
N GLY A 97 7.06 -7.30 23.63
CA GLY A 97 7.63 -8.63 23.88
C GLY A 97 9.16 -8.67 23.75
N LEU A 98 9.72 -8.07 22.70
CA LEU A 98 11.16 -8.11 22.39
C LEU A 98 12.03 -7.25 23.33
N SER A 99 11.59 -6.02 23.55
CA SER A 99 12.33 -5.05 24.35
C SER A 99 11.36 -4.47 25.36
N GLN A 100 11.64 -4.68 26.64
CA GLN A 100 10.80 -4.10 27.67
C GLN A 100 10.99 -2.57 27.66
N ASP A 101 9.89 -1.82 27.63
CA ASP A 101 9.97 -0.38 27.76
C ASP A 101 10.55 -0.02 29.14
N GLY A 102 11.71 0.65 29.15
CA GLY A 102 12.36 1.19 30.34
C GLY A 102 11.93 2.62 30.68
N THR A 103 10.99 3.18 29.92
CA THR A 103 10.48 4.53 30.15
C THR A 103 9.78 4.62 31.51
N LEU A 104 10.10 5.68 32.27
CA LEU A 104 9.37 6.04 33.48
C LEU A 104 8.12 6.84 33.11
N TYR A 105 6.96 6.30 33.44
CA TYR A 105 5.67 6.95 33.27
C TYR A 105 5.21 7.53 34.60
N LYS A 106 4.65 8.75 34.58
CA LYS A 106 3.95 9.35 35.74
C LYS A 106 2.47 9.59 35.42
N THR A 107 2.20 10.12 34.23
CA THR A 107 0.86 10.32 33.68
C THR A 107 0.74 9.67 32.31
N PRO A 108 0.69 8.33 32.23
CA PRO A 108 0.54 7.64 30.95
C PRO A 108 -0.86 7.85 30.36
N HIS A 109 -0.91 7.93 29.04
CA HIS A 109 -2.14 7.89 28.26
C HIS A 109 -2.27 6.50 27.62
N VAL A 110 -3.41 5.84 27.84
CA VAL A 110 -3.64 4.46 27.41
C VAL A 110 -4.79 4.42 26.43
N VAL A 111 -4.57 3.80 25.28
CA VAL A 111 -5.60 3.57 24.26
C VAL A 111 -5.77 2.06 24.09
N GLY A 112 -7.02 1.61 23.94
CA GLY A 112 -7.31 0.21 23.69
C GLY A 112 -8.46 0.02 22.73
N TRP A 113 -8.35 -0.96 21.85
CA TRP A 113 -9.34 -1.28 20.85
C TRP A 113 -10.64 -1.77 21.51
N VAL A 114 -11.74 -1.07 21.27
CA VAL A 114 -13.07 -1.41 21.79
C VAL A 114 -14.11 -1.10 20.74
N ARG A 115 -14.68 -2.15 20.16
CA ARG A 115 -15.87 -2.01 19.33
C ARG A 115 -17.10 -1.83 20.22
N TRP A 116 -17.45 -0.58 20.48
CA TRP A 116 -18.62 -0.22 21.27
C TRP A 116 -19.86 0.05 20.41
N GLU A 117 -21.04 0.03 21.02
CA GLU A 117 -22.32 0.39 20.41
C GLU A 117 -22.89 1.65 21.07
N PRO A 118 -23.53 2.56 20.31
CA PRO A 118 -24.02 3.83 20.83
C PRO A 118 -24.94 3.67 22.05
N GLY A 119 -24.71 4.50 23.07
CA GLY A 119 -25.51 4.51 24.30
C GLY A 119 -25.34 3.30 25.23
N LYS A 120 -24.62 2.24 24.85
CA LYS A 120 -24.33 1.11 25.74
C LYS A 120 -23.25 1.47 26.76
N SER A 121 -23.30 0.82 27.92
CA SER A 121 -22.28 0.95 28.96
C SER A 121 -21.26 -0.17 28.89
N TYR A 122 -20.00 0.18 29.11
CA TYR A 122 -18.84 -0.71 29.09
C TYR A 122 -18.11 -0.62 30.41
N THR A 123 -17.86 -1.78 31.03
CA THR A 123 -17.05 -1.87 32.25
C THR A 123 -15.60 -2.12 31.85
N ILE A 124 -14.74 -1.14 32.09
CA ILE A 124 -13.32 -1.17 31.75
C ILE A 124 -12.53 -1.26 33.05
N LYS A 125 -11.78 -2.35 33.22
CA LYS A 125 -10.79 -2.51 34.30
C LYS A 125 -9.41 -2.29 33.73
N LEU A 126 -8.72 -1.28 34.26
CA LEU A 126 -7.30 -1.03 33.98
C LEU A 126 -6.48 -1.57 35.14
N SER A 127 -5.49 -2.40 34.83
CA SER A 127 -4.51 -2.92 35.78
C SER A 127 -3.11 -2.48 35.31
N VAL A 128 -2.40 -1.76 36.17
CA VAL A 128 -1.04 -1.30 35.91
C VAL A 128 -0.09 -2.07 36.82
N ARG A 129 0.84 -2.80 36.21
CA ARG A 129 1.97 -3.41 36.90
C ARG A 129 3.07 -2.36 37.02
N ILE A 130 3.39 -1.96 38.24
CA ILE A 130 4.54 -1.13 38.57
C ILE A 130 5.74 -2.06 38.70
N LYS A 131 6.65 -1.97 37.72
CA LYS A 131 7.85 -2.81 37.66
C LYS A 131 8.99 -2.17 38.42
N LYS A 132 9.66 -2.96 39.28
CA LYS A 132 10.88 -2.51 39.99
C LYS A 132 12.12 -2.50 39.10
N SER A 133 12.06 -3.22 37.98
CA SER A 133 13.12 -3.26 36.97
C SER A 133 12.51 -3.31 35.58
N VAL A 134 13.35 -3.18 34.55
CA VAL A 134 12.91 -3.32 33.14
C VAL A 134 12.25 -4.69 32.91
N LYS A 135 12.77 -5.75 33.55
CA LYS A 135 12.16 -7.08 33.57
C LYS A 135 11.11 -7.15 34.68
N GLY A 136 9.97 -7.78 34.38
CA GLY A 136 8.94 -8.01 35.39
C GLY A 136 9.46 -8.97 36.47
N LEU A 137 9.24 -8.62 37.74
CA LEU A 137 9.58 -9.44 38.90
C LEU A 137 8.31 -9.93 39.62
N ALA A 138 8.41 -11.02 40.37
CA ALA A 138 7.29 -11.61 41.08
C ALA A 138 6.73 -10.69 42.19
N ASP A 139 7.55 -9.76 42.69
CA ASP A 139 7.22 -8.80 43.73
C ASP A 139 6.88 -7.40 43.19
N ASP A 140 6.61 -7.28 41.88
CA ASP A 140 6.03 -6.08 41.28
C ASP A 140 4.66 -5.77 41.88
N THR A 141 4.32 -4.48 41.93
CA THR A 141 3.06 -4.03 42.54
C THR A 141 2.01 -3.82 41.46
N TRP A 142 0.78 -4.26 41.73
CA TRP A 142 -0.36 -4.05 40.82
C TRP A 142 -1.31 -3.01 41.39
N LEU A 143 -1.53 -1.96 40.61
CA LEU A 143 -2.61 -1.02 40.82
C LEU A 143 -3.76 -1.37 39.88
N SER A 144 -5.00 -1.28 40.33
CA SER A 144 -6.15 -1.50 39.45
C SER A 144 -7.31 -0.58 39.78
N LYS A 145 -8.08 -0.23 38.75
CA LYS A 145 -9.36 0.49 38.88
C LYS A 145 -10.32 0.02 37.81
N THR A 146 -11.58 -0.15 38.21
CA THR A 146 -12.69 -0.46 37.30
C THR A 146 -13.56 0.77 37.16
N VAL A 147 -13.87 1.15 35.93
CA VAL A 147 -14.74 2.28 35.61
C VAL A 147 -15.80 1.80 34.62
N THR A 148 -17.04 2.21 34.84
CA THR A 148 -18.11 2.03 33.84
C THR A 148 -18.24 3.31 33.04
N VAL A 149 -18.10 3.20 31.72
CA VAL A 149 -18.17 4.31 30.78
C VAL A 149 -19.36 4.09 29.85
N LYS A 150 -20.11 5.15 29.55
CA LYS A 150 -21.20 5.11 28.57
C LYS A 150 -20.65 5.52 27.21
N ALA A 151 -20.93 4.73 26.18
CA ALA A 151 -20.57 5.05 24.81
C ALA A 151 -21.33 6.30 24.33
N PRO A 152 -20.71 7.13 23.46
CA PRO A 152 -21.37 8.27 22.84
C PRO A 152 -22.74 7.92 22.23
N GLU A 153 -23.67 8.87 22.31
CA GLU A 153 -24.99 8.79 21.68
C GLU A 153 -25.02 9.64 20.41
N GLY A 154 -25.89 9.31 19.46
CA GLY A 154 -26.21 10.20 18.33
C GLY A 154 -25.52 9.92 17.00
N VAL A 155 -24.49 9.06 16.94
CA VAL A 155 -23.90 8.61 15.68
C VAL A 155 -23.88 7.09 15.61
N ALA A 156 -24.49 6.55 14.55
CA ALA A 156 -24.60 5.11 14.34
C ALA A 156 -23.24 4.46 14.05
N VAL A 157 -23.02 3.29 14.62
CA VAL A 157 -21.91 2.39 14.24
C VAL A 157 -22.35 1.49 13.09
N PHE A 158 -21.38 0.89 12.39
CA PHE A 158 -21.70 -0.02 11.30
C PHE A 158 -22.41 -1.29 11.79
N ASN A 159 -23.07 -1.98 10.86
CA ASN A 159 -23.91 -3.15 11.13
C ASN A 159 -23.18 -4.20 12.00
N PRO A 160 -23.70 -4.53 13.20
CA PRO A 160 -23.13 -5.54 14.09
C PRO A 160 -23.00 -6.95 13.51
N ALA A 161 -23.70 -7.27 12.41
CA ALA A 161 -23.60 -8.57 11.73
C ALA A 161 -22.20 -8.84 11.14
N TRP A 162 -21.44 -7.79 10.80
CA TRP A 162 -20.02 -7.90 10.50
C TRP A 162 -19.25 -7.92 11.79
N LYS A 163 -18.55 -9.01 12.12
CA LYS A 163 -17.97 -9.18 13.46
C LYS A 163 -16.61 -8.51 13.62
N ASN A 164 -15.88 -8.29 12.52
CA ASN A 164 -14.54 -7.72 12.53
C ASN A 164 -14.42 -6.57 11.53
N TYR A 165 -13.41 -5.73 11.74
CA TYR A 165 -12.97 -4.74 10.77
C TYR A 165 -11.48 -4.50 10.89
N LYS A 166 -10.86 -4.10 9.79
CA LYS A 166 -9.51 -3.51 9.76
C LYS A 166 -9.64 -2.02 9.49
N SER A 167 -8.68 -1.23 9.96
CA SER A 167 -8.72 0.22 9.76
C SER A 167 -7.62 0.69 8.83
N VAL A 168 -7.95 1.68 8.02
CA VAL A 168 -7.08 2.23 6.98
C VAL A 168 -7.09 3.75 7.09
N VAL A 169 -5.93 4.35 7.35
CA VAL A 169 -5.76 5.80 7.27
C VAL A 169 -5.20 6.16 5.91
N VAL A 170 -5.92 7.00 5.17
CA VAL A 170 -5.53 7.48 3.85
C VAL A 170 -5.19 8.96 3.95
N SER A 171 -3.98 9.35 3.52
CA SER A 171 -3.43 10.70 3.70
C SER A 171 -3.03 11.34 2.37
N GLU A 172 -3.35 12.62 2.22
CA GLU A 172 -3.01 13.46 1.07
C GLU A 172 -1.79 14.34 1.39
N THR A 173 -0.78 14.34 0.51
CA THR A 173 0.53 14.97 0.78
C THR A 173 0.97 16.00 -0.25
N ALA A 174 0.20 16.22 -1.32
CA ALA A 174 0.52 17.14 -2.42
C ALA A 174 -0.20 18.49 -2.31
N GLY A 175 -1.07 18.66 -1.31
CA GLY A 175 -1.88 19.86 -1.12
C GLY A 175 -2.97 20.02 -2.19
N ILE A 176 -3.57 18.91 -2.65
CA ILE A 176 -4.67 18.92 -3.63
C ILE A 176 -5.79 18.00 -3.15
N ASP A 177 -7.03 18.47 -3.24
CA ASP A 177 -8.20 17.65 -2.95
C ASP A 177 -8.24 16.39 -3.82
N ARG A 178 -8.31 15.23 -3.17
CA ARG A 178 -8.56 13.94 -3.82
C ARG A 178 -10.04 13.62 -3.78
N LYS A 179 -10.56 13.26 -4.95
CA LYS A 179 -11.96 12.88 -5.18
C LYS A 179 -12.02 11.56 -5.91
N SER A 180 -12.70 10.59 -5.31
CA SER A 180 -12.93 9.25 -5.82
C SER A 180 -11.67 8.56 -6.36
N GLU A 181 -10.51 8.84 -5.75
CA GLU A 181 -9.23 8.30 -6.19
C GLU A 181 -9.12 6.83 -5.76
N ALA A 182 -8.74 5.94 -6.67
CA ALA A 182 -8.64 4.53 -6.36
C ALA A 182 -7.47 4.28 -5.38
N VAL A 183 -7.76 3.52 -4.33
CA VAL A 183 -6.81 3.04 -3.33
C VAL A 183 -6.89 1.52 -3.31
N GLU A 184 -5.74 0.85 -3.31
CA GLU A 184 -5.63 -0.60 -3.29
C GLU A 184 -4.79 -1.07 -2.09
N LEU A 185 -5.21 -2.16 -1.45
CA LEU A 185 -4.54 -2.78 -0.31
C LEU A 185 -4.51 -4.29 -0.45
N LEU A 186 -3.43 -4.92 0.00
CA LEU A 186 -3.40 -6.35 0.28
C LEU A 186 -3.75 -6.55 1.76
N LEU A 187 -4.78 -7.35 2.04
CA LEU A 187 -5.23 -7.66 3.40
C LEU A 187 -5.14 -9.16 3.65
N ALA A 188 -4.75 -9.53 4.86
CA ALA A 188 -4.71 -10.91 5.35
C ALA A 188 -5.84 -11.16 6.35
N PHE A 189 -6.44 -12.35 6.28
CA PHE A 189 -7.55 -12.77 7.09
C PHE A 189 -7.32 -14.18 7.59
N TYR A 190 -7.83 -14.49 8.77
CA TYR A 190 -7.87 -15.87 9.21
C TYR A 190 -9.02 -16.62 8.51
N PRO A 191 -8.81 -17.89 8.10
CA PRO A 191 -9.82 -18.64 7.34
C PRO A 191 -11.17 -18.79 8.03
N ASP A 192 -11.20 -18.82 9.36
CA ASP A 192 -12.42 -18.89 10.17
C ASP A 192 -13.19 -17.56 10.25
N GLU A 193 -12.60 -16.47 9.76
CA GLU A 193 -13.20 -15.15 9.64
C GLU A 193 -13.47 -14.73 8.19
N ALA A 194 -13.03 -15.55 7.22
CA ALA A 194 -13.07 -15.27 5.78
C ALA A 194 -13.97 -16.28 5.06
N PHE A 195 -15.27 -15.99 5.00
CA PHE A 195 -16.26 -16.90 4.40
C PHE A 195 -16.34 -16.74 2.88
N ASP A 196 -16.65 -15.53 2.44
CA ASP A 196 -16.74 -15.15 1.03
C ASP A 196 -16.40 -13.67 0.94
N LEU A 197 -15.09 -13.37 0.90
CA LEU A 197 -14.58 -12.00 0.99
C LEU A 197 -15.15 -11.09 -0.11
N LYS A 198 -15.41 -11.61 -1.31
CA LYS A 198 -16.05 -10.84 -2.39
C LYS A 198 -17.48 -10.43 -2.05
N ARG A 199 -18.21 -11.29 -1.35
CA ARG A 199 -19.60 -11.06 -0.95
C ARG A 199 -19.68 -10.20 0.30
N GLU A 200 -18.82 -10.44 1.29
CA GLU A 200 -18.97 -9.89 2.62
C GLU A 200 -18.23 -8.57 2.84
N ILE A 201 -17.07 -8.31 2.22
CA ILE A 201 -16.30 -7.09 2.52
C ILE A 201 -17.13 -5.83 2.25
N ARG A 202 -17.08 -4.89 3.20
CA ARG A 202 -17.63 -3.53 3.07
C ARG A 202 -16.58 -2.52 3.48
N VAL A 203 -16.40 -1.49 2.67
CA VAL A 203 -15.56 -0.34 3.02
C VAL A 203 -16.48 0.82 3.37
N VAL A 204 -16.22 1.46 4.52
CA VAL A 204 -16.91 2.69 4.89
C VAL A 204 -15.89 3.78 5.21
N ALA A 205 -16.20 5.01 4.82
CA ALA A 205 -15.43 6.19 5.21
C ALA A 205 -16.01 6.79 6.48
N VAL A 206 -15.13 7.24 7.38
CA VAL A 206 -15.50 7.96 8.60
C VAL A 206 -15.42 9.46 8.33
N ASN A 207 -16.48 10.20 8.61
CA ASN A 207 -16.43 11.66 8.61
C ASN A 207 -15.70 12.16 9.88
N PRO A 208 -14.59 12.90 9.76
CA PRO A 208 -13.79 13.25 10.93
C PRO A 208 -14.47 14.24 11.89
N GLN A 209 -15.47 15.01 11.45
CA GLN A 209 -16.17 16.01 12.28
C GLN A 209 -17.44 15.47 12.92
N THR A 210 -18.20 14.65 12.18
CA THR A 210 -19.52 14.15 12.61
C THR A 210 -19.49 12.68 12.99
N HIS A 211 -18.39 11.97 12.72
CA HIS A 211 -18.21 10.53 12.87
C HIS A 211 -19.18 9.67 12.05
N ALA A 212 -19.98 10.29 11.18
CA ALA A 212 -20.91 9.59 10.31
C ALA A 212 -20.16 8.63 9.38
N LEU A 213 -20.72 7.44 9.20
CA LEU A 213 -20.19 6.42 8.29
C LEU A 213 -20.89 6.53 6.94
N SER A 214 -20.11 6.58 5.87
CA SER A 214 -20.62 6.49 4.50
C SER A 214 -20.05 5.26 3.82
N ASP A 215 -20.91 4.46 3.22
CA ASP A 215 -20.52 3.33 2.38
C ASP A 215 -19.71 3.80 1.16
N VAL A 216 -18.67 3.05 0.81
CA VAL A 216 -17.73 3.38 -0.25
C VAL A 216 -17.71 2.25 -1.29
N PRO A 217 -17.81 2.54 -2.60
CA PRO A 217 -17.59 1.56 -3.64
C PRO A 217 -16.28 0.82 -3.45
N CYS A 218 -16.36 -0.50 -3.36
CA CYS A 218 -15.22 -1.37 -3.17
C CYS A 218 -15.27 -2.60 -4.06
N GLN A 219 -14.11 -3.22 -4.24
CA GLN A 219 -13.90 -4.38 -5.09
C GLN A 219 -12.86 -5.29 -4.42
N VAL A 220 -13.11 -6.60 -4.47
CA VAL A 220 -12.22 -7.63 -3.90
C VAL A 220 -11.79 -8.62 -4.98
N TYR A 221 -10.50 -8.86 -5.10
CA TYR A 221 -9.90 -9.74 -6.10
C TYR A 221 -8.57 -10.31 -5.60
N ASP A 222 -7.89 -11.11 -6.44
CA ASP A 222 -6.60 -11.71 -6.11
C ASP A 222 -6.64 -12.46 -4.76
N LEU A 223 -7.59 -13.41 -4.65
CA LEU A 223 -7.77 -14.18 -3.43
C LEU A 223 -6.82 -15.38 -3.43
N GLU A 224 -5.92 -15.40 -2.45
CA GLU A 224 -4.98 -16.50 -2.26
C GLU A 224 -5.19 -17.16 -0.90
N LYS A 225 -5.06 -18.49 -0.86
CA LYS A 225 -5.23 -19.28 0.37
C LYS A 225 -3.97 -20.06 0.67
N PHE A 226 -3.37 -19.80 1.82
CA PHE A 226 -2.29 -20.59 2.37
C PHE A 226 -2.77 -21.29 3.64
N MET A 227 -3.10 -22.58 3.52
CA MET A 227 -3.77 -23.33 4.59
C MET A 227 -2.82 -24.21 5.40
N LEU A 228 -1.50 -24.05 5.23
CA LEU A 228 -0.53 -24.79 6.02
C LEU A 228 -0.61 -24.35 7.48
N GLU A 229 -0.79 -25.32 8.36
CA GLU A 229 -0.76 -25.15 9.80
C GLU A 229 0.52 -25.80 10.33
N ASP A 230 1.21 -25.10 11.22
CA ASP A 230 2.39 -25.63 11.90
C ASP A 230 1.97 -26.63 12.98
N ASP A 231 2.45 -27.86 12.90
CA ASP A 231 2.08 -28.96 13.80
C ASP A 231 2.76 -28.86 15.18
N MET A 232 3.67 -27.89 15.35
CA MET A 232 4.45 -27.69 16.58
C MET A 232 5.16 -28.98 17.02
N ALA A 233 5.61 -29.79 16.05
CA ALA A 233 6.18 -31.11 16.33
C ALA A 233 7.27 -31.06 17.40
N PRO A 234 7.26 -32.01 18.35
CA PRO A 234 8.26 -32.06 19.40
C PRO A 234 9.60 -32.58 18.89
N ASP A 235 10.67 -32.27 19.62
CA ASP A 235 11.99 -32.89 19.49
C ASP A 235 11.97 -34.36 19.97
N GLU A 236 13.12 -35.03 19.87
CA GLU A 236 13.32 -36.41 20.32
C GLU A 236 12.99 -36.63 21.81
N ASN A 237 12.91 -35.56 22.61
CA ASN A 237 12.59 -35.57 24.03
C ASN A 237 11.14 -35.17 24.33
N GLY A 238 10.29 -35.02 23.30
CA GLY A 238 8.89 -34.64 23.47
C GLY A 238 8.66 -33.15 23.74
N ARG A 239 9.68 -32.28 23.57
CA ARG A 239 9.55 -30.84 23.80
C ARG A 239 9.25 -30.13 22.49
N PRO A 240 8.31 -29.17 22.44
CA PRO A 240 8.10 -28.37 21.25
C PRO A 240 9.41 -27.76 20.76
N THR A 241 9.72 -27.91 19.47
CA THR A 241 10.94 -27.33 18.87
C THR A 241 10.90 -25.80 18.80
N ARG A 242 9.74 -25.20 19.08
CA ARG A 242 9.46 -23.76 19.12
C ARG A 242 8.33 -23.47 20.09
N GLU A 243 8.26 -22.25 20.60
CA GLU A 243 7.21 -21.82 21.53
C GLU A 243 5.92 -21.35 20.85
N VAL A 244 5.99 -21.00 19.57
CA VAL A 244 4.88 -20.44 18.78
C VAL A 244 4.84 -21.03 17.37
N PRO A 245 3.64 -21.18 16.77
CA PRO A 245 3.51 -21.59 15.36
C PRO A 245 4.23 -20.62 14.40
N LEU A 246 4.97 -21.17 13.43
CA LEU A 246 5.54 -20.45 12.29
C LEU A 246 4.45 -19.99 11.32
N TRP A 247 3.52 -20.88 11.02
CA TRP A 247 2.52 -20.70 9.98
C TRP A 247 1.13 -20.72 10.60
N TYR A 248 0.41 -19.63 10.38
CA TYR A 248 -1.04 -19.62 10.55
C TYR A 248 -1.70 -19.74 9.19
N PRO A 249 -2.73 -20.58 9.05
CA PRO A 249 -3.60 -20.57 7.89
C PRO A 249 -4.07 -19.14 7.62
N THR A 250 -3.91 -18.68 6.37
CA THR A 250 -4.14 -17.31 5.96
C THR A 250 -4.89 -17.28 4.63
N VAL A 251 -5.93 -16.45 4.56
CA VAL A 251 -6.55 -16.03 3.31
C VAL A 251 -6.13 -14.60 3.06
N SER A 252 -5.58 -14.31 1.89
CA SER A 252 -5.28 -12.92 1.49
C SER A 252 -6.16 -12.49 0.33
N ALA A 253 -6.42 -11.19 0.23
CA ALA A 253 -7.15 -10.61 -0.88
C ALA A 253 -6.70 -9.17 -1.12
N ARG A 254 -6.72 -8.74 -2.38
CA ARG A 254 -6.67 -7.31 -2.73
C ARG A 254 -8.04 -6.68 -2.55
N VAL A 255 -8.07 -5.54 -1.88
CA VAL A 255 -9.25 -4.70 -1.71
C VAL A 255 -8.97 -3.33 -2.32
N ALA A 256 -9.73 -2.97 -3.35
CA ALA A 256 -9.71 -1.65 -3.95
C ALA A 256 -10.97 -0.87 -3.57
N PHE A 257 -10.83 0.43 -3.29
CA PHE A 257 -11.96 1.33 -3.02
C PHE A 257 -11.65 2.76 -3.46
N THR A 258 -12.68 3.60 -3.62
CA THR A 258 -12.52 5.01 -3.98
C THR A 258 -12.40 5.90 -2.74
N ALA A 259 -11.39 6.76 -2.69
CA ALA A 259 -11.13 7.65 -1.56
C ALA A 259 -11.34 9.13 -1.91
N ASP A 260 -12.03 9.82 -1.00
CA ASP A 260 -12.11 11.28 -0.94
C ASP A 260 -11.27 11.78 0.24
N VAL A 261 -10.21 12.55 -0.05
CA VAL A 261 -9.31 13.09 0.98
C VAL A 261 -8.99 14.55 0.65
N PRO A 262 -9.40 15.51 1.48
CA PRO A 262 -9.05 16.93 1.29
C PRO A 262 -7.54 17.17 1.28
N ALA A 263 -7.12 18.26 0.66
CA ALA A 263 -5.73 18.70 0.60
C ALA A 263 -5.07 18.71 1.99
N ASN A 264 -3.85 18.17 2.07
CA ASN A 264 -3.04 18.09 3.29
C ASN A 264 -3.79 17.51 4.50
N SER A 265 -4.66 16.51 4.31
CA SER A 265 -5.44 15.91 5.39
C SER A 265 -5.36 14.38 5.37
N SER A 266 -5.91 13.75 6.40
CA SER A 266 -6.01 12.30 6.53
C SER A 266 -7.45 11.90 6.85
N LYS A 267 -7.87 10.75 6.35
CA LYS A 267 -9.23 10.22 6.57
C LYS A 267 -9.17 8.72 6.86
N VAL A 268 -10.04 8.28 7.76
CA VAL A 268 -10.16 6.88 8.16
C VAL A 268 -11.19 6.17 7.28
N TYR A 269 -10.84 4.98 6.83
CA TYR A 269 -11.69 4.01 6.16
C TYR A 269 -11.65 2.71 6.95
N LEU A 270 -12.82 2.09 7.15
CA LEU A 270 -12.93 0.81 7.86
C LEU A 270 -13.34 -0.28 6.87
N VAL A 271 -12.59 -1.38 6.86
CA VAL A 271 -12.85 -2.56 6.03
C VAL A 271 -13.51 -3.63 6.90
N TYR A 272 -14.83 -3.72 6.86
CA TYR A 272 -15.63 -4.69 7.61
C TYR A 272 -15.66 -6.05 6.92
N TYR A 273 -15.52 -7.13 7.72
CA TYR A 273 -15.57 -8.53 7.26
C TYR A 273 -16.16 -9.46 8.35
N ASN A 274 -16.11 -10.77 8.15
CA ASN A 274 -16.66 -11.79 9.05
C ASN A 274 -18.19 -11.69 9.22
N ASN A 275 -18.91 -11.83 8.10
CA ASN A 275 -20.35 -11.96 8.01
C ASN A 275 -20.74 -13.03 6.98
N ASP A 276 -20.93 -14.26 7.46
CA ASP A 276 -21.33 -15.43 6.67
C ASP A 276 -22.65 -15.22 5.91
N LYS A 277 -23.54 -14.37 6.44
CA LYS A 277 -24.87 -14.06 5.88
C LYS A 277 -24.90 -12.80 5.03
N ALA A 278 -23.75 -12.18 4.73
CA ALA A 278 -23.71 -11.01 3.88
C ALA A 278 -24.23 -11.35 2.47
N MET A 279 -25.03 -10.46 1.90
CA MET A 279 -25.42 -10.53 0.49
C MET A 279 -24.38 -9.83 -0.37
N ALA A 280 -24.20 -10.25 -1.62
CA ALA A 280 -23.33 -9.54 -2.55
C ALA A 280 -23.85 -8.12 -2.78
N LYS A 281 -22.95 -7.14 -2.80
CA LYS A 281 -23.29 -5.75 -3.09
C LYS A 281 -22.69 -5.37 -4.45
N VAL A 282 -23.55 -4.89 -5.34
CA VAL A 282 -23.14 -4.38 -6.65
C VAL A 282 -23.02 -2.87 -6.54
N TYR A 283 -21.86 -2.33 -6.91
CA TYR A 283 -21.64 -0.90 -6.99
C TYR A 283 -21.78 -0.43 -8.43
N SER A 284 -22.50 0.68 -8.63
CA SER A 284 -22.55 1.34 -9.94
C SER A 284 -21.21 2.01 -10.22
N SER A 285 -20.70 1.86 -11.44
CA SER A 285 -19.49 2.51 -11.90
C SER A 285 -19.60 2.90 -13.37
N GLN A 286 -18.88 3.95 -13.76
CA GLN A 286 -18.68 4.28 -15.17
C GLN A 286 -17.63 3.40 -15.84
N LEU A 287 -16.84 2.65 -15.05
CA LEU A 287 -15.88 1.69 -15.56
C LEU A 287 -16.62 0.44 -16.07
N LYS A 288 -16.53 0.22 -17.38
CA LYS A 288 -17.19 -0.86 -18.11
C LYS A 288 -16.17 -1.56 -18.99
N VAL A 289 -16.14 -2.88 -18.90
CA VAL A 289 -15.32 -3.76 -19.75
C VAL A 289 -16.23 -4.60 -20.62
N GLN A 290 -15.97 -4.65 -21.92
CA GLN A 290 -16.75 -5.39 -22.92
C GLN A 290 -15.83 -6.17 -23.87
N GLY A 291 -16.35 -7.24 -24.45
CA GLY A 291 -15.60 -8.11 -25.37
C GLY A 291 -14.87 -9.26 -24.65
N GLU A 292 -14.01 -9.94 -25.41
CA GLU A 292 -13.23 -11.09 -24.94
C GLU A 292 -11.74 -10.79 -25.05
N MET A 293 -10.96 -11.34 -24.12
CA MET A 293 -9.51 -11.18 -24.15
C MET A 293 -8.90 -11.88 -25.39
N PRO A 294 -7.84 -11.30 -26.00
CA PRO A 294 -7.14 -10.10 -25.54
C PRO A 294 -7.73 -8.77 -26.07
N GLY A 295 -8.73 -8.80 -26.94
CA GLY A 295 -9.30 -7.63 -27.63
C GLY A 295 -10.50 -6.98 -26.96
N ILE A 296 -10.40 -6.65 -25.67
CA ILE A 296 -11.51 -5.99 -24.95
C ILE A 296 -11.62 -4.50 -25.28
N SER A 297 -12.78 -3.92 -24.99
CA SER A 297 -13.00 -2.48 -24.93
C SER A 297 -13.27 -2.04 -23.49
N VAL A 298 -12.67 -0.93 -23.08
CA VAL A 298 -12.82 -0.33 -21.75
C VAL A 298 -13.35 1.09 -21.90
N GLY A 299 -14.51 1.37 -21.32
CA GLY A 299 -15.03 2.72 -21.15
C GLY A 299 -14.99 3.08 -19.68
N ASN A 300 -14.57 4.31 -19.33
CA ASN A 300 -14.50 4.74 -17.93
C ASN A 300 -15.31 6.01 -17.60
N GLY A 301 -16.08 6.52 -18.57
CA GLY A 301 -16.87 7.75 -18.44
C GLY A 301 -16.13 9.03 -18.88
N VAL A 302 -14.84 8.92 -19.21
CA VAL A 302 -14.02 10.00 -19.78
C VAL A 302 -13.28 9.51 -21.04
N LEU A 303 -12.85 8.25 -21.02
CA LEU A 303 -12.11 7.59 -22.08
C LEU A 303 -12.84 6.35 -22.58
N SER A 304 -12.71 6.13 -23.89
CA SER A 304 -12.99 4.88 -24.57
C SER A 304 -11.68 4.30 -25.12
N ILE A 305 -11.34 3.08 -24.71
CA ILE A 305 -10.07 2.41 -24.98
C ILE A 305 -10.35 1.05 -25.61
N VAL A 306 -9.67 0.73 -26.71
CA VAL A 306 -9.79 -0.56 -27.39
C VAL A 306 -8.44 -1.26 -27.37
N LEU A 307 -8.43 -2.53 -26.98
CA LEU A 307 -7.25 -3.39 -27.04
C LEU A 307 -7.24 -4.21 -28.32
N HIS A 308 -6.05 -4.42 -28.87
CA HIS A 308 -5.84 -5.14 -30.11
C HIS A 308 -6.18 -6.63 -29.95
N PRO A 309 -6.98 -7.23 -30.84
CA PRO A 309 -7.54 -8.58 -30.67
C PRO A 309 -6.54 -9.74 -30.66
N ASN A 310 -5.28 -9.50 -31.06
CA ASN A 310 -4.23 -10.51 -30.98
C ASN A 310 -3.31 -10.31 -29.78
N SER A 311 -2.81 -9.09 -29.57
CA SER A 311 -1.75 -8.85 -28.58
C SER A 311 -2.27 -8.37 -27.24
N GLY A 312 -3.46 -7.77 -27.19
CA GLY A 312 -4.00 -7.10 -26.00
C GLY A 312 -3.40 -5.72 -25.74
N HIS A 313 -2.60 -5.20 -26.66
CA HIS A 313 -2.03 -3.85 -26.55
C HIS A 313 -3.04 -2.78 -26.94
N ILE A 314 -2.84 -1.54 -26.47
CA ILE A 314 -3.70 -0.41 -26.85
C ILE A 314 -3.73 -0.26 -28.37
N ASP A 315 -4.92 -0.32 -28.97
CA ASP A 315 -5.14 -0.18 -30.42
C ASP A 315 -5.69 1.21 -30.78
N GLN A 316 -6.64 1.68 -29.97
CA GLN A 316 -7.31 2.97 -30.16
C GLN A 316 -7.69 3.59 -28.82
N LEU A 317 -7.63 4.92 -28.76
CA LEU A 317 -8.05 5.74 -27.64
C LEU A 317 -8.97 6.86 -28.13
N ALA A 318 -9.98 7.24 -27.36
CA ALA A 318 -10.78 8.42 -27.62
C ALA A 318 -11.21 9.08 -26.30
N LEU A 319 -11.32 10.41 -26.31
CA LEU A 319 -12.05 11.15 -25.28
C LEU A 319 -13.54 11.02 -25.57
N ASP A 320 -14.33 10.67 -24.55
CA ASP A 320 -15.78 10.49 -24.70
C ASP A 320 -16.48 11.79 -25.13
N GLU A 321 -15.91 12.96 -24.80
CA GLU A 321 -16.40 14.28 -25.23
C GLU A 321 -15.99 14.68 -26.65
N LYS A 322 -15.01 13.99 -27.26
CA LYS A 322 -14.55 14.18 -28.64
C LYS A 322 -14.36 12.85 -29.37
N PRO A 323 -15.41 12.03 -29.51
CA PRO A 323 -15.32 10.69 -30.10
C PRO A 323 -15.00 10.72 -31.61
N GLU A 324 -15.19 11.85 -32.28
CA GLU A 324 -14.92 12.06 -33.71
C GLU A 324 -13.42 12.06 -34.05
N PHE A 325 -12.54 12.27 -33.06
CA PHE A 325 -11.09 12.31 -33.24
C PHE A 325 -10.39 11.24 -32.39
N PRO A 326 -10.54 9.94 -32.72
CA PRO A 326 -9.83 8.89 -32.02
C PRO A 326 -8.34 8.90 -32.37
N LEU A 327 -7.51 8.60 -31.38
CA LEU A 327 -6.08 8.37 -31.55
C LEU A 327 -5.83 6.89 -31.88
N PHE A 328 -5.06 6.63 -32.94
CA PHE A 328 -4.72 5.28 -33.41
C PHE A 328 -3.42 5.28 -34.24
N HIS A 329 -2.89 4.09 -34.51
CA HIS A 329 -1.76 3.89 -35.42
C HIS A 329 -2.16 3.18 -36.72
N ARG A 330 -2.63 1.93 -36.64
CA ARG A 330 -3.15 1.11 -37.77
C ARG A 330 -2.21 0.92 -38.97
N MET A 331 -0.91 1.13 -38.78
CA MET A 331 0.16 0.83 -39.74
C MET A 331 1.19 -0.06 -39.06
N GLU A 332 2.10 -0.69 -39.82
CA GLU A 332 3.23 -1.52 -39.33
C GLU A 332 2.92 -2.56 -38.23
N THR A 333 3.85 -3.46 -37.92
CA THR A 333 3.71 -4.44 -36.82
C THR A 333 2.32 -5.13 -36.85
N ASN A 334 1.46 -4.86 -35.87
CA ASN A 334 0.06 -5.27 -35.84
C ASN A 334 -0.95 -4.09 -35.84
N GLY A 335 -0.49 -2.84 -35.96
CA GLY A 335 -1.34 -1.64 -35.92
C GLY A 335 -1.60 -1.03 -34.55
N ALA A 336 -1.15 -1.65 -33.45
CA ALA A 336 -1.33 -1.13 -32.09
C ALA A 336 -0.54 0.16 -31.82
N ILE A 337 -1.02 0.98 -30.90
CA ILE A 337 -0.37 2.21 -30.40
C ILE A 337 0.84 1.87 -29.52
N HIS A 338 0.70 0.93 -28.58
CA HIS A 338 1.76 0.60 -27.62
C HIS A 338 2.58 -0.59 -28.13
N TRP A 339 3.86 -0.40 -28.44
CA TRP A 339 4.69 -1.44 -29.06
C TRP A 339 5.52 -2.24 -28.06
N ASN A 340 6.33 -1.55 -27.27
CA ASN A 340 7.36 -2.16 -26.42
C ASN A 340 6.85 -2.59 -25.03
N PRO A 341 7.54 -3.50 -24.31
CA PRO A 341 8.94 -3.95 -24.47
C PRO A 341 9.31 -4.60 -25.80
N GLY A 342 10.55 -4.43 -26.26
CA GLY A 342 11.01 -5.03 -27.52
C GLY A 342 12.54 -5.07 -27.68
N ILE A 343 12.98 -5.96 -28.57
CA ILE A 343 14.40 -6.21 -28.85
C ILE A 343 14.63 -6.56 -30.32
N TYR A 344 15.78 -6.14 -30.85
CA TYR A 344 16.25 -6.52 -32.18
C TYR A 344 17.60 -7.23 -32.10
N SER A 345 17.60 -8.54 -32.38
CA SER A 345 18.77 -9.43 -32.36
C SER A 345 18.91 -10.16 -33.71
N PRO A 346 19.45 -9.50 -34.76
CA PRO A 346 19.68 -10.15 -36.05
C PRO A 346 20.44 -11.50 -35.93
N PRO A 347 20.15 -12.48 -36.79
CA PRO A 347 19.25 -12.40 -37.95
C PRO A 347 17.76 -12.58 -37.61
N ARG A 348 17.39 -12.62 -36.32
CA ARG A 348 15.98 -12.70 -35.91
C ARG A 348 15.26 -11.37 -36.18
N PRO A 349 13.95 -11.40 -36.51
CA PRO A 349 13.16 -10.21 -36.66
C PRO A 349 13.23 -9.30 -35.43
N TRP A 350 13.01 -8.01 -35.64
CA TRP A 350 12.72 -7.10 -34.54
C TRP A 350 11.37 -7.50 -33.97
N THR A 351 11.33 -7.80 -32.67
CA THR A 351 10.13 -8.29 -31.99
C THR A 351 9.76 -7.36 -30.84
N HIS A 352 8.46 -7.17 -30.68
CA HIS A 352 7.84 -6.34 -29.67
C HIS A 352 6.77 -7.16 -28.94
N THR A 353 6.36 -6.71 -27.76
CA THR A 353 5.19 -7.29 -27.07
C THR A 353 3.90 -7.07 -27.86
N ALA A 354 3.80 -6.01 -28.67
CA ALA A 354 2.73 -5.88 -29.65
C ALA A 354 2.70 -7.00 -30.71
N ASP A 355 3.81 -7.69 -31.01
CA ASP A 355 3.83 -8.79 -31.98
C ASP A 355 3.23 -10.11 -31.45
N TRP A 356 2.82 -10.15 -30.17
CA TRP A 356 2.15 -11.30 -29.58
C TRP A 356 0.84 -11.67 -30.31
N LYS A 357 0.64 -12.98 -30.51
CA LYS A 357 -0.50 -13.53 -31.25
C LYS A 357 -0.84 -14.98 -30.87
N PRO A 358 -1.58 -15.21 -29.77
CA PRO A 358 -1.77 -14.32 -28.64
C PRO A 358 -0.54 -14.29 -27.71
N PRO A 359 -0.52 -13.46 -26.66
CA PRO A 359 0.44 -13.63 -25.56
C PRO A 359 0.25 -14.99 -24.88
N GLN A 360 1.32 -15.50 -24.25
CA GLN A 360 1.32 -16.82 -23.61
C GLN A 360 0.40 -16.88 -22.40
N HIS A 361 0.31 -15.77 -21.67
CA HIS A 361 -0.51 -15.65 -20.49
C HIS A 361 -1.28 -14.34 -20.49
N ILE A 362 -2.53 -14.44 -20.06
CA ILE A 362 -3.49 -13.34 -20.00
C ILE A 362 -4.27 -13.44 -18.70
N ASN A 363 -4.43 -12.31 -18.02
CA ASN A 363 -5.35 -12.17 -16.89
C ASN A 363 -6.19 -10.91 -17.05
N LEU A 364 -7.45 -10.99 -16.61
CA LEU A 364 -8.37 -9.86 -16.58
C LEU A 364 -9.06 -9.81 -15.21
N ILE A 365 -8.85 -8.69 -14.53
CA ILE A 365 -9.61 -8.31 -13.33
C ILE A 365 -10.55 -7.18 -13.74
N SER A 366 -11.83 -7.29 -13.41
CA SER A 366 -12.82 -6.26 -13.72
C SER A 366 -13.74 -6.04 -12.53
N GLY A 367 -13.99 -4.78 -12.21
CA GLY A 367 -14.96 -4.40 -11.20
C GLY A 367 -15.15 -2.88 -11.12
N PRO A 368 -15.89 -2.40 -10.10
CA PRO A 368 -16.37 -1.03 -10.06
C PRO A 368 -15.29 0.02 -9.77
N VAL A 369 -14.15 -0.36 -9.21
CA VAL A 369 -13.08 0.56 -8.79
C VAL A 369 -11.90 0.53 -9.76
N THR A 370 -11.55 -0.67 -10.24
CA THR A 370 -10.43 -0.87 -11.16
C THR A 370 -10.70 -2.03 -12.10
N ALA A 371 -10.16 -1.91 -13.31
CA ALA A 371 -10.02 -3.00 -14.26
C ALA A 371 -8.54 -3.14 -14.61
N VAL A 372 -8.01 -4.35 -14.51
CA VAL A 372 -6.60 -4.66 -14.74
C VAL A 372 -6.49 -5.71 -15.83
N VAL A 373 -5.71 -5.40 -16.85
CA VAL A 373 -5.34 -6.33 -17.92
C VAL A 373 -3.86 -6.65 -17.76
N GLU A 374 -3.53 -7.93 -17.72
CA GLU A 374 -2.15 -8.40 -17.60
C GLU A 374 -1.83 -9.37 -18.72
N LEU A 375 -0.71 -9.14 -19.39
CA LEU A 375 -0.24 -9.89 -20.55
C LEU A 375 1.24 -10.19 -20.31
N TRP A 376 1.64 -11.46 -20.37
CA TRP A 376 3.05 -11.81 -20.20
C TRP A 376 3.44 -13.09 -20.92
N GLY A 377 4.75 -13.23 -21.11
CA GLY A 377 5.39 -14.35 -21.79
C GLY A 377 6.72 -13.92 -22.39
N ASN A 378 7.32 -14.81 -23.16
CA ASN A 378 8.51 -14.45 -23.92
C ASN A 378 8.19 -13.58 -25.14
N LEU A 379 9.19 -12.81 -25.60
CA LEU A 379 9.11 -12.14 -26.89
C LEU A 379 9.08 -13.18 -28.01
N ARG A 380 8.29 -12.90 -29.05
CA ARG A 380 8.10 -13.82 -30.17
C ARG A 380 9.44 -14.14 -30.83
N ASP A 381 9.72 -15.43 -31.00
CA ASP A 381 10.97 -15.98 -31.55
C ASP A 381 12.26 -15.62 -30.78
N ILE A 382 12.12 -15.10 -29.55
CA ILE A 382 13.21 -14.73 -28.64
C ILE A 382 12.88 -15.23 -27.21
N PRO A 383 12.97 -16.56 -26.96
CA PRO A 383 12.69 -17.15 -25.65
C PRO A 383 13.67 -16.70 -24.54
N GLU A 384 14.79 -16.08 -24.89
CA GLU A 384 15.77 -15.54 -23.95
C GLU A 384 15.26 -14.29 -23.21
N VAL A 385 14.15 -13.68 -23.67
CA VAL A 385 13.62 -12.44 -23.12
C VAL A 385 12.16 -12.62 -22.74
N ASP A 386 11.88 -12.55 -21.44
CA ASP A 386 10.52 -12.45 -20.93
C ASP A 386 10.09 -10.99 -20.85
N ALA A 387 8.82 -10.74 -21.13
CA ALA A 387 8.21 -9.43 -21.00
C ALA A 387 6.82 -9.53 -20.37
N SER A 388 6.41 -8.45 -19.71
CA SER A 388 5.04 -8.27 -19.22
C SER A 388 4.55 -6.86 -19.50
N VAL A 389 3.24 -6.75 -19.73
CA VAL A 389 2.51 -5.50 -19.90
C VAL A 389 1.24 -5.57 -19.04
N ARG A 390 1.05 -4.58 -18.18
CA ARG A 390 -0.13 -4.41 -17.34
C ARG A 390 -0.78 -3.06 -17.61
N TYR A 391 -2.08 -3.06 -17.85
CA TYR A 391 -2.89 -1.84 -17.88
C TYR A 391 -3.83 -1.80 -16.69
N GLU A 392 -3.92 -0.66 -16.00
CA GLU A 392 -4.87 -0.40 -14.93
C GLU A 392 -5.76 0.78 -15.33
N PHE A 393 -7.07 0.54 -15.34
CA PHE A 393 -8.10 1.50 -15.72
C PHE A 393 -8.95 1.86 -14.50
N PHE A 394 -9.26 3.15 -14.35
CA PHE A 394 -10.00 3.69 -13.22
C PHE A 394 -11.22 4.49 -13.71
N PRO A 395 -12.32 4.55 -12.95
CA PRO A 395 -13.51 5.32 -13.34
C PRO A 395 -13.24 6.84 -13.32
N ASN A 396 -13.87 7.56 -14.25
CA ASN A 396 -13.96 9.02 -14.28
C ASN A 396 -12.62 9.77 -14.30
N VAL A 397 -11.57 9.19 -14.87
CA VAL A 397 -10.27 9.86 -15.02
C VAL A 397 -9.77 9.80 -16.48
N PRO A 398 -9.08 10.85 -16.96
CA PRO A 398 -8.60 10.95 -18.33
C PRO A 398 -7.30 10.15 -18.60
N TYR A 399 -6.92 9.24 -17.69
CA TYR A 399 -5.70 8.46 -17.82
C TYR A 399 -5.91 6.98 -17.50
N PHE A 400 -4.97 6.16 -17.95
CA PHE A 400 -4.77 4.79 -17.47
C PHE A 400 -3.30 4.61 -17.10
N ILE A 401 -3.01 3.60 -16.28
CA ILE A 401 -1.64 3.27 -15.91
C ILE A 401 -1.16 2.10 -16.75
N SER A 402 0.05 2.20 -17.27
CA SER A 402 0.75 1.14 -17.97
C SER A 402 2.02 0.78 -17.19
N SER A 403 2.15 -0.46 -16.77
CA SER A 403 3.39 -1.01 -16.22
C SER A 403 3.97 -2.03 -17.19
N THR A 404 5.27 -1.93 -17.47
CA THR A 404 5.97 -2.89 -18.33
C THR A 404 7.20 -3.43 -17.63
N SER A 405 7.53 -4.69 -17.89
CA SER A 405 8.78 -5.29 -17.43
C SER A 405 9.43 -6.09 -18.54
N MET A 406 10.75 -6.14 -18.56
CA MET A 406 11.53 -7.01 -19.44
C MET A 406 12.67 -7.67 -18.66
N ARG A 407 12.76 -9.00 -18.72
CA ARG A 407 13.81 -9.80 -18.08
C ARG A 407 14.64 -10.51 -19.14
N ILE A 408 15.96 -10.40 -19.03
CA ILE A 408 16.90 -11.15 -19.85
C ILE A 408 17.23 -12.47 -19.12
N ASN A 409 16.65 -13.57 -19.58
CA ASN A 409 16.88 -14.90 -19.01
C ASN A 409 18.20 -15.51 -19.46
N GLU A 410 18.61 -15.24 -20.70
CA GLU A 410 19.89 -15.66 -21.26
C GLU A 410 20.53 -14.51 -22.02
N THR A 411 21.87 -14.42 -21.97
CA THR A 411 22.60 -13.30 -22.60
C THR A 411 22.38 -13.31 -24.11
N ILE A 412 21.94 -12.19 -24.66
CA ILE A 412 21.58 -12.04 -26.06
C ILE A 412 22.22 -10.78 -26.65
N ASN A 413 22.81 -10.90 -27.83
CA ASN A 413 23.40 -9.77 -28.54
C ASN A 413 22.33 -9.07 -29.38
N CYS A 414 22.17 -7.76 -29.19
CA CYS A 414 21.14 -6.98 -29.85
C CYS A 414 21.67 -5.64 -30.37
N ILE A 415 21.00 -5.08 -31.37
CA ILE A 415 21.23 -3.71 -31.86
C ILE A 415 20.10 -2.74 -31.48
N ALA A 416 19.03 -3.27 -30.89
CA ALA A 416 18.02 -2.48 -30.20
C ALA A 416 17.50 -3.24 -28.99
N LEU A 417 17.44 -2.56 -27.86
CA LEU A 417 16.74 -2.96 -26.65
C LEU A 417 15.94 -1.73 -26.22
N ARG A 418 14.61 -1.83 -26.25
CA ARG A 418 13.74 -0.68 -26.09
C ARG A 418 12.55 -0.96 -25.17
N ASN A 419 12.05 0.10 -24.57
CA ASN A 419 10.82 0.10 -23.79
C ASN A 419 10.04 1.42 -23.95
N GLY A 420 8.85 1.54 -23.37
CA GLY A 420 8.08 2.80 -23.31
C GLY A 420 7.72 3.40 -24.68
N GLU A 421 7.42 2.56 -25.68
CA GLU A 421 7.18 3.02 -27.06
C GLU A 421 5.70 3.22 -27.37
N ILE A 422 5.34 4.43 -27.75
CA ILE A 422 3.99 4.80 -28.16
C ILE A 422 4.02 5.38 -29.57
N VAL A 423 3.18 4.84 -30.45
CA VAL A 423 3.13 5.14 -31.87
C VAL A 423 1.75 5.64 -32.26
N PHE A 424 1.70 6.69 -33.07
CA PHE A 424 0.47 7.21 -33.66
C PHE A 424 0.62 7.39 -35.16
N LYS A 425 -0.52 7.39 -35.86
CA LYS A 425 -0.58 7.90 -37.22
C LYS A 425 -0.16 9.37 -37.22
N ARG A 426 0.79 9.74 -38.08
CA ARG A 426 1.49 11.03 -37.99
C ARG A 426 0.56 12.23 -38.13
N GLU A 427 -0.42 12.14 -39.03
CA GLU A 427 -1.36 13.21 -39.33
C GLU A 427 -2.29 13.54 -38.14
N LEU A 428 -2.31 12.71 -37.10
CA LEU A 428 -3.05 13.00 -35.88
C LEU A 428 -2.34 14.03 -35.00
N MET A 429 -1.03 14.26 -35.20
CA MET A 429 -0.20 15.07 -34.31
C MET A 429 0.41 16.26 -35.03
N THR A 430 0.30 17.44 -34.42
CA THR A 430 0.90 18.68 -34.93
C THR A 430 2.19 19.03 -34.19
N HIS A 431 2.22 18.74 -32.88
CA HIS A 431 3.29 19.15 -31.99
C HIS A 431 3.66 18.06 -30.99
N ALA A 432 4.88 18.14 -30.49
CA ALA A 432 5.34 17.44 -29.30
C ALA A 432 5.82 18.45 -28.25
N ALA A 433 5.66 18.11 -26.98
CA ALA A 433 6.29 18.85 -25.89
C ALA A 433 6.81 17.93 -24.78
N TRP A 434 7.89 18.34 -24.12
CA TRP A 434 8.47 17.64 -22.97
C TRP A 434 9.27 18.61 -22.09
N TYR A 435 9.48 18.24 -20.83
CA TYR A 435 10.41 18.97 -19.98
C TYR A 435 11.84 18.49 -20.21
N ASP A 436 12.69 19.37 -20.74
CA ASP A 436 14.10 19.09 -20.97
C ASP A 436 14.90 19.44 -19.72
N VAL A 437 15.30 18.41 -18.96
CA VAL A 437 16.01 18.56 -17.69
C VAL A 437 17.37 19.26 -17.84
N ILE A 438 18.03 19.09 -18.99
CA ILE A 438 19.32 19.74 -19.28
C ILE A 438 19.14 21.26 -19.45
N ARG A 439 18.12 21.69 -20.20
CA ARG A 439 17.84 23.12 -20.42
C ARG A 439 16.99 23.74 -19.32
N GLY A 440 16.44 22.94 -18.40
CA GLY A 440 15.58 23.40 -17.31
C GLY A 440 14.30 24.07 -17.78
N LYS A 441 13.75 23.66 -18.93
CA LYS A 441 12.55 24.26 -19.52
C LYS A 441 11.76 23.27 -20.37
N VAL A 442 10.50 23.61 -20.64
CA VAL A 442 9.69 22.88 -21.62
C VAL A 442 10.19 23.20 -23.03
N ILE A 443 10.35 22.16 -23.84
CA ILE A 443 10.56 22.25 -25.28
C ILE A 443 9.24 21.93 -25.96
N THR A 444 8.89 22.75 -26.96
CA THR A 444 7.78 22.51 -27.88
C THR A 444 8.35 22.42 -29.28
N TYR A 445 7.94 21.41 -30.04
CA TYR A 445 8.44 21.15 -31.38
C TYR A 445 7.26 20.86 -32.32
N ASN A 446 7.22 21.53 -33.47
CA ASN A 446 6.27 21.21 -34.54
C ASN A 446 6.73 19.93 -35.24
N VAL A 447 6.01 18.83 -34.99
CA VAL A 447 6.34 17.52 -35.54
C VAL A 447 5.68 17.26 -36.90
N ALA A 448 4.72 18.09 -37.32
CA ALA A 448 4.13 17.99 -38.65
C ALA A 448 5.21 18.20 -39.74
N ASP A 449 6.08 19.18 -39.53
CA ASP A 449 7.15 19.55 -40.47
C ASP A 449 8.46 18.77 -40.28
N MET A 450 8.48 17.77 -39.39
CA MET A 450 9.68 17.00 -39.05
C MET A 450 10.10 16.09 -40.22
N PRO A 451 11.32 16.15 -40.75
CA PRO A 451 11.72 15.23 -41.82
C PRO A 451 11.67 13.77 -41.36
N ASP A 452 11.33 12.87 -42.28
CA ASP A 452 11.34 11.42 -42.00
C ASP A 452 12.71 10.96 -41.50
N LEU A 453 12.69 10.04 -40.54
CA LEU A 453 13.87 9.47 -39.87
C LEU A 453 14.76 10.52 -39.18
N THR A 454 14.15 11.63 -38.74
CA THR A 454 14.78 12.57 -37.81
C THR A 454 14.50 12.13 -36.38
N ASP A 455 15.43 12.34 -35.46
CA ASP A 455 15.26 12.04 -34.04
C ASP A 455 15.33 13.30 -33.17
N LEU A 456 14.35 13.49 -32.29
CA LEU A 456 14.44 14.44 -31.17
C LEU A 456 14.83 13.66 -29.93
N LYS A 457 15.99 13.97 -29.33
CA LYS A 457 16.52 13.25 -28.17
C LYS A 457 16.23 13.99 -26.88
N MET A 458 15.93 13.23 -25.83
CA MET A 458 15.74 13.70 -24.47
C MET A 458 16.35 12.71 -23.48
N GLU A 459 16.58 13.15 -22.24
CA GLU A 459 17.11 12.27 -21.20
C GLU A 459 16.20 11.05 -21.00
N ALA A 460 16.79 9.93 -20.56
CA ALA A 460 16.01 8.73 -20.30
C ALA A 460 14.91 9.04 -19.27
N ASP A 461 15.23 9.59 -18.12
CA ASP A 461 14.24 9.88 -17.07
C ASP A 461 13.37 11.13 -17.32
N VAL A 462 13.03 11.43 -18.58
CA VAL A 462 12.12 12.51 -18.96
C VAL A 462 10.83 12.41 -18.14
N PRO A 463 10.46 13.44 -17.36
CA PRO A 463 9.40 13.32 -16.37
C PRO A 463 8.00 13.23 -17.02
N TRP A 464 7.86 13.74 -18.23
CA TRP A 464 6.67 13.62 -19.06
C TRP A 464 6.99 14.01 -20.52
N ILE A 465 6.22 13.44 -21.44
CA ILE A 465 6.26 13.72 -22.87
C ILE A 465 4.83 13.75 -23.40
N THR A 466 4.53 14.61 -24.37
CA THR A 466 3.21 14.65 -25.01
C THR A 466 3.30 14.90 -26.50
N PHE A 467 2.37 14.27 -27.23
CA PHE A 467 1.95 14.71 -28.55
C PHE A 467 0.60 15.40 -28.47
N TYR A 468 0.38 16.42 -29.29
CA TYR A 468 -0.92 17.06 -29.39
C TYR A 468 -1.23 17.61 -30.77
N ASN A 469 -2.52 17.73 -31.03
CA ASN A 469 -3.09 18.42 -32.17
C ASN A 469 -3.64 19.77 -31.72
N SER A 470 -2.98 20.85 -32.10
CA SER A 470 -3.40 22.20 -31.73
C SER A 470 -4.70 22.62 -32.42
N GLU A 471 -5.00 22.09 -33.60
CA GLU A 471 -6.20 22.42 -34.37
C GLU A 471 -7.43 21.70 -33.79
N GLU A 472 -7.27 20.42 -33.49
CA GLU A 472 -8.34 19.57 -32.95
C GLU A 472 -8.48 19.72 -31.43
N GLY A 473 -7.52 20.36 -30.76
CA GLY A 473 -7.56 20.64 -29.33
C GLY A 473 -7.51 19.38 -28.46
N ILE A 474 -6.74 18.36 -28.87
CA ILE A 474 -6.58 17.08 -28.17
C ILE A 474 -5.09 16.75 -28.05
N GLY A 475 -4.70 16.16 -26.93
CA GLY A 475 -3.36 15.61 -26.73
C GLY A 475 -3.34 14.25 -26.06
N PHE A 476 -2.20 13.59 -26.19
CA PHE A 476 -1.83 12.36 -25.52
C PHE A 476 -0.48 12.54 -24.84
N ALA A 477 -0.37 12.22 -23.55
CA ALA A 477 0.85 12.35 -22.79
C ALA A 477 1.21 11.07 -22.05
N GLY A 478 2.50 10.79 -21.93
CA GLY A 478 3.06 9.90 -20.93
C GLY A 478 3.61 10.71 -19.76
N ILE A 479 3.16 10.43 -18.55
CA ILE A 479 3.74 10.92 -17.30
C ILE A 479 4.50 9.76 -16.65
N GLN A 480 5.80 9.93 -16.43
CA GLN A 480 6.64 8.87 -15.87
C GLN A 480 6.42 8.79 -14.36
N LEU A 481 5.98 7.64 -13.86
CA LEU A 481 5.75 7.38 -12.43
C LEU A 481 6.91 6.60 -11.80
N ASP A 482 7.48 5.66 -12.55
CA ASP A 482 8.64 4.89 -12.14
C ASP A 482 9.45 4.43 -13.37
N TYR A 483 10.77 4.37 -13.20
CA TYR A 483 11.71 3.83 -14.17
C TYR A 483 12.92 3.28 -13.41
N THR A 484 13.07 1.96 -13.46
CA THR A 484 14.14 1.26 -12.75
C THR A 484 14.76 0.21 -13.66
N ASN A 485 16.10 0.17 -13.65
CA ASN A 485 16.87 -0.90 -14.27
C ASN A 485 17.72 -1.55 -13.19
N ALA A 486 17.78 -2.87 -13.21
CA ALA A 486 18.56 -3.63 -12.26
C ALA A 486 19.19 -4.84 -12.94
N GLY A 487 20.10 -5.49 -12.23
CA GLY A 487 20.64 -6.76 -12.66
C GLY A 487 20.90 -7.67 -11.45
N LEU A 488 20.34 -8.88 -11.52
CA LEU A 488 20.42 -9.87 -10.45
C LEU A 488 21.73 -10.66 -10.54
N GLU A 489 21.99 -11.28 -11.69
CA GLU A 489 23.20 -12.11 -11.94
C GLU A 489 24.38 -11.30 -12.51
N SER A 490 24.10 -10.13 -13.07
CA SER A 490 25.11 -9.26 -13.67
C SER A 490 24.73 -7.80 -13.44
N ARG A 491 25.69 -6.87 -13.47
CA ARG A 491 25.37 -5.43 -13.43
C ARG A 491 24.55 -5.03 -14.65
N GLU A 492 23.70 -4.01 -14.53
CA GLU A 492 22.99 -3.50 -15.72
C GLU A 492 23.99 -3.07 -16.80
N ARG A 493 23.76 -3.50 -18.04
CA ARG A 493 24.59 -3.14 -19.20
C ARG A 493 23.76 -2.42 -20.25
N LEU A 494 23.70 -1.10 -20.10
CA LEU A 494 23.00 -0.19 -21.01
C LEU A 494 23.99 0.59 -21.87
N LEU A 495 23.69 0.74 -23.17
CA LEU A 495 24.48 1.58 -24.08
C LEU A 495 23.75 2.90 -24.31
N ASN A 496 24.17 3.93 -23.56
CA ASN A 496 23.66 5.30 -23.65
C ASN A 496 22.13 5.35 -23.65
N PRO A 497 21.46 5.11 -22.52
CA PRO A 497 20.02 5.15 -22.46
C PRO A 497 19.49 6.58 -22.66
N TYR A 498 18.43 6.74 -23.46
CA TYR A 498 17.74 8.01 -23.70
C TYR A 498 16.31 7.75 -24.14
N MET A 499 15.47 8.79 -24.12
CA MET A 499 14.17 8.77 -24.78
C MET A 499 14.28 9.59 -26.07
N TYR A 500 13.50 9.23 -27.08
CA TYR A 500 13.50 9.97 -28.34
C TYR A 500 12.14 9.97 -29.00
N ILE A 501 11.90 10.98 -29.85
CA ILE A 501 10.80 11.03 -30.82
C ILE A 501 11.38 10.81 -32.20
N THR A 502 10.76 9.96 -33.01
CA THR A 502 11.09 9.80 -34.43
C THR A 502 9.83 10.00 -35.28
N GLY A 503 9.99 10.71 -36.40
CA GLY A 503 8.95 10.89 -37.42
C GLY A 503 9.21 10.05 -38.67
N GLY A 504 8.16 9.51 -39.25
CA GLY A 504 8.10 8.83 -40.55
C GLY A 504 6.67 8.92 -41.08
N PRO A 505 6.11 7.87 -41.72
CA PRO A 505 4.67 7.79 -41.98
C PRO A 505 3.82 7.70 -40.69
N TRP A 506 4.46 7.37 -39.58
CA TRP A 506 3.94 7.44 -38.21
C TRP A 506 4.81 8.38 -37.37
N ILE A 507 4.36 8.69 -36.16
CA ILE A 507 5.18 9.39 -35.18
C ILE A 507 5.17 8.60 -33.88
N TYR A 508 6.32 8.48 -33.25
CA TYR A 508 6.42 7.76 -32.00
C TYR A 508 7.45 8.38 -31.07
N TRP A 509 7.31 8.06 -29.79
CA TRP A 509 8.45 8.11 -28.87
C TRP A 509 8.81 6.72 -28.42
N ALA A 510 10.07 6.51 -28.02
CA ALA A 510 10.54 5.27 -27.42
C ALA A 510 11.73 5.49 -26.51
N ARG A 511 11.86 4.66 -25.48
CA ARG A 511 13.06 4.59 -24.65
C ARG A 511 14.06 3.63 -25.27
N ALA A 512 15.23 4.15 -25.61
CA ALA A 512 16.41 3.36 -25.89
C ALA A 512 17.05 2.93 -24.56
N LEU A 513 17.13 1.63 -24.30
CA LEU A 513 17.98 1.08 -23.23
C LEU A 513 19.39 0.79 -23.76
N SER A 514 19.46 0.18 -24.95
CA SER A 514 20.67 0.03 -25.76
C SER A 514 20.27 0.09 -27.23
N LEU A 515 20.63 1.16 -27.95
CA LEU A 515 20.20 1.37 -29.33
C LEU A 515 21.34 1.73 -30.30
N PRO A 516 22.26 0.79 -30.60
CA PRO A 516 23.18 0.92 -31.72
C PRO A 516 22.49 1.23 -33.05
N PHE A 517 21.31 0.65 -33.32
CA PHE A 517 20.62 0.74 -34.62
C PHE A 517 20.44 2.17 -35.17
N LEU A 518 20.17 3.16 -34.32
CA LEU A 518 20.05 4.59 -34.70
C LEU A 518 21.36 5.39 -34.49
N SER A 519 22.47 4.71 -34.21
CA SER A 519 23.78 5.33 -34.00
C SER A 519 24.63 5.32 -35.28
N SER A 520 25.73 6.08 -35.27
CA SER A 520 26.72 6.03 -36.36
C SER A 520 27.33 4.64 -36.58
N ASN A 521 27.30 3.76 -35.58
CA ASN A 521 27.78 2.38 -35.63
C ASN A 521 26.60 1.39 -35.60
N MET A 522 25.65 1.54 -36.54
CA MET A 522 24.35 0.84 -36.54
C MET A 522 24.38 -0.70 -36.51
N GLN A 523 25.52 -1.32 -36.83
CA GLN A 523 25.71 -2.76 -36.85
C GLN A 523 26.38 -3.32 -35.58
N GLN A 524 26.74 -2.46 -34.62
CA GLN A 524 27.44 -2.88 -33.42
C GLN A 524 26.50 -3.63 -32.48
N MET A 525 26.72 -4.93 -32.36
CA MET A 525 25.99 -5.78 -31.41
C MET A 525 26.39 -5.47 -29.97
N VAL A 526 25.41 -5.25 -29.11
CA VAL A 526 25.57 -5.02 -27.66
C VAL A 526 24.90 -6.17 -26.91
N PRO A 527 25.60 -6.85 -25.99
CA PRO A 527 25.00 -7.91 -25.19
C PRO A 527 24.06 -7.31 -24.14
N ALA A 528 22.79 -7.71 -24.17
CA ALA A 528 21.89 -7.64 -23.04
C ALA A 528 22.20 -8.85 -22.13
N MET A 529 22.62 -8.58 -20.89
CA MET A 529 23.19 -9.60 -20.01
C MET A 529 22.11 -10.36 -19.27
N LYS A 530 22.31 -11.67 -19.08
CA LYS A 530 21.47 -12.50 -18.21
C LYS A 530 21.31 -11.85 -16.83
N GLY A 531 20.07 -11.85 -16.35
CA GLY A 531 19.72 -11.27 -15.06
C GLY A 531 19.38 -9.79 -15.09
N ASN A 532 19.61 -9.10 -16.20
CA ASN A 532 19.15 -7.73 -16.35
C ASN A 532 17.62 -7.69 -16.39
N PHE A 533 17.06 -6.72 -15.68
CA PHE A 533 15.63 -6.50 -15.54
C PHE A 533 15.33 -5.01 -15.67
N PHE A 534 14.36 -4.67 -16.51
CA PHE A 534 14.00 -3.30 -16.84
C PHE A 534 12.51 -3.10 -16.61
N THR A 535 12.13 -2.08 -15.84
CA THR A 535 10.73 -1.80 -15.51
C THR A 535 10.38 -0.35 -15.68
N GLU A 536 9.16 -0.10 -16.16
CA GLU A 536 8.60 1.23 -16.29
C GLU A 536 7.15 1.26 -15.86
N LYS A 537 6.75 2.38 -15.24
CA LYS A 537 5.37 2.70 -14.92
C LYS A 537 5.04 4.09 -15.44
N TRP A 538 4.05 4.15 -16.32
CA TRP A 538 3.57 5.38 -16.95
C TRP A 538 2.10 5.59 -16.65
N ALA A 539 1.70 6.85 -16.43
CA ALA A 539 0.33 7.26 -16.62
C ALA A 539 0.18 7.82 -18.02
N TYR A 540 -0.65 7.18 -18.84
CA TYR A 540 -0.98 7.67 -20.17
C TYR A 540 -2.28 8.46 -20.11
N LEU A 541 -2.17 9.76 -20.35
CA LEU A 541 -3.22 10.77 -20.25
C LEU A 541 -3.70 11.15 -21.65
N VAL A 542 -5.00 11.10 -21.90
CA VAL A 542 -5.63 11.75 -23.06
C VAL A 542 -6.32 13.00 -22.54
N TYR A 543 -6.09 14.15 -23.14
CA TYR A 543 -6.58 15.41 -22.61
C TYR A 543 -7.05 16.35 -23.71
N LYS A 544 -7.96 17.26 -23.33
CA LYS A 544 -8.35 18.39 -24.15
C LYS A 544 -7.43 19.56 -23.85
N ILE A 545 -7.06 20.31 -24.89
CA ILE A 545 -6.33 21.56 -24.72
C ILE A 545 -7.30 22.62 -24.17
N GLU A 546 -7.00 23.13 -22.98
CA GLU A 546 -7.79 24.18 -22.31
C GLU A 546 -7.27 25.58 -22.61
N ASP A 547 -5.96 25.72 -22.80
CA ASP A 547 -5.25 26.95 -23.12
C ASP A 547 -4.30 26.72 -24.31
N ALA A 548 -4.53 27.44 -25.40
CA ALA A 548 -3.71 27.33 -26.61
C ALA A 548 -2.27 27.83 -26.42
N GLU A 549 -2.04 28.77 -25.49
CA GLU A 549 -0.71 29.29 -25.18
C GLU A 549 0.11 28.29 -24.33
N ASN A 550 -0.57 27.43 -23.58
CA ASN A 550 0.04 26.40 -22.76
C ASN A 550 -0.68 25.04 -22.91
N PRO A 551 -0.58 24.38 -24.08
CA PRO A 551 -1.41 23.22 -24.41
C PRO A 551 -1.28 22.05 -23.43
N TYR A 552 -0.11 21.90 -22.83
CA TYR A 552 0.24 20.80 -21.92
C TYR A 552 -0.05 21.12 -20.44
N GLN A 553 -0.77 22.20 -20.12
CA GLN A 553 -1.16 22.51 -18.75
C GLN A 553 -1.88 21.35 -18.02
N PRO A 554 -2.82 20.61 -18.66
CA PRO A 554 -3.43 19.44 -18.02
C PRO A 554 -2.41 18.34 -17.65
N VAL A 555 -1.34 18.20 -18.42
CA VAL A 555 -0.25 17.23 -18.15
C VAL A 555 0.45 17.60 -16.83
N LEU A 556 0.72 18.89 -16.61
CA LEU A 556 1.40 19.37 -15.40
C LEU A 556 0.54 19.18 -14.15
N GLU A 557 -0.77 19.41 -14.26
CA GLU A 557 -1.73 19.23 -13.18
C GLU A 557 -1.88 17.77 -12.77
N TRP A 558 -2.10 16.88 -13.74
CA TRP A 558 -2.16 15.44 -13.48
C TRP A 558 -0.82 14.91 -12.99
N ARG A 559 0.31 15.39 -13.53
CA ARG A 559 1.63 15.00 -13.04
C ARG A 559 1.78 15.31 -11.55
N LYS A 560 1.45 16.53 -11.12
CA LYS A 560 1.53 16.92 -9.69
C LYS A 560 0.74 15.96 -8.80
N ARG A 561 -0.43 15.51 -9.27
CA ARG A 561 -1.29 14.56 -8.55
C ARG A 561 -0.72 13.14 -8.51
N LEU A 562 -0.29 12.62 -9.67
CA LEU A 562 0.07 11.22 -9.86
C LEU A 562 1.45 10.85 -9.30
N ILE A 563 2.40 11.78 -9.27
CA ILE A 563 3.71 11.56 -8.64
C ILE A 563 3.66 11.65 -7.11
N SER A 564 2.48 11.96 -6.55
CA SER A 564 2.24 12.06 -5.12
C SER A 564 0.96 11.28 -4.77
N PRO A 565 0.98 9.93 -4.90
CA PRO A 565 -0.17 9.10 -4.62
C PRO A 565 -0.58 9.21 -3.15
N LEU A 566 -1.86 8.93 -2.87
CA LEU A 566 -2.37 8.83 -1.50
C LEU A 566 -1.52 7.84 -0.68
N ARG A 567 -1.14 8.26 0.54
CA ARG A 567 -0.42 7.40 1.49
C ARG A 567 -1.41 6.59 2.29
N VAL A 568 -1.14 5.29 2.46
CA VAL A 568 -2.01 4.39 3.20
C VAL A 568 -1.27 3.78 4.39
N HIS A 569 -1.95 3.77 5.54
CA HIS A 569 -1.51 3.11 6.77
C HIS A 569 -2.60 2.15 7.23
N LEU A 570 -2.27 0.87 7.40
CA LEU A 570 -3.17 -0.18 7.89
C LEU A 570 -2.98 -0.34 9.40
N GLU A 571 -4.08 -0.37 10.14
CA GLU A 571 -4.13 -0.62 11.58
C GLU A 571 -5.10 -1.76 11.88
N GLU A 572 -4.67 -2.73 12.69
CA GLU A 572 -5.41 -3.97 12.94
C GLU A 572 -5.50 -4.26 14.43
N GLU A 573 -6.63 -4.85 14.84
CA GLU A 573 -6.74 -5.38 16.21
C GLU A 573 -5.78 -6.56 16.37
N VAL A 574 -5.04 -6.58 17.48
CA VAL A 574 -4.15 -7.70 17.78
C VAL A 574 -4.99 -8.92 18.15
N ASP A 575 -4.93 -9.94 17.31
CA ASP A 575 -5.70 -11.16 17.48
C ASP A 575 -5.25 -11.98 18.69
N ASP A 576 -6.19 -12.68 19.34
CA ASP A 576 -5.92 -13.53 20.51
C ASP A 576 -4.92 -14.67 20.21
N ARG A 577 -4.79 -15.09 18.94
CA ARG A 577 -3.81 -16.08 18.42
C ARG A 577 -2.37 -15.55 18.39
N VAL A 578 -2.17 -14.24 18.22
CA VAL A 578 -0.82 -13.65 18.10
C VAL A 578 -0.10 -13.77 19.44
N SER A 579 1.06 -14.43 19.51
CA SER A 579 1.81 -14.63 20.76
C SER A 579 2.14 -13.32 21.51
N LYS A 580 2.21 -13.39 22.85
CA LYS A 580 2.71 -12.28 23.70
C LYS A 580 4.23 -12.28 23.81
N SER A 581 4.86 -13.43 23.63
CA SER A 581 6.31 -13.52 23.48
C SER A 581 6.63 -13.29 22.01
N VAL A 582 7.69 -12.52 21.77
CA VAL A 582 8.32 -12.50 20.46
C VAL A 582 9.63 -13.22 20.65
N GLN A 583 9.68 -14.44 20.14
CA GLN A 583 10.94 -15.10 19.87
C GLN A 583 11.22 -14.93 18.39
N GLU A 584 12.47 -14.62 18.04
CA GLU A 584 12.89 -14.72 16.65
C GLU A 584 12.72 -16.17 16.20
N ILE A 585 11.81 -16.41 15.24
CA ILE A 585 11.60 -17.74 14.71
C ILE A 585 12.49 -17.91 13.48
N PHE A 586 13.47 -18.80 13.61
CA PHE A 586 14.41 -19.10 12.54
C PHE A 586 13.91 -20.30 11.74
N ILE A 587 13.85 -20.15 10.42
CA ILE A 587 13.54 -21.25 9.50
C ILE A 587 14.80 -22.09 9.24
N ASP A 588 15.99 -21.47 9.33
CA ASP A 588 17.31 -22.10 9.15
C ASP A 588 18.20 -21.92 10.41
N GLU A 589 19.36 -22.58 10.48
CA GLU A 589 20.28 -22.52 11.64
C GLU A 589 20.87 -21.13 11.95
N GLY A 590 20.62 -20.12 11.11
CA GLY A 590 21.17 -18.78 11.25
C GLY A 590 20.47 -17.94 12.32
N ARG A 591 21.07 -17.83 13.52
CA ARG A 591 20.62 -16.89 14.56
C ARG A 591 21.12 -15.47 14.27
N SER A 592 20.21 -14.50 14.11
CA SER A 592 20.56 -13.07 14.03
C SER A 592 20.09 -12.31 15.27
N GLY A 593 20.68 -12.61 16.43
CA GLY A 593 20.11 -12.25 17.73
C GLY A 593 19.92 -10.75 18.01
N TRP A 594 18.67 -10.34 18.20
CA TRP A 594 18.31 -9.23 19.10
C TRP A 594 18.28 -9.66 20.58
N GLU A 595 17.99 -10.94 20.83
CA GLU A 595 17.72 -11.50 22.15
C GLU A 595 18.95 -11.55 23.08
N GLU A 596 20.17 -11.43 22.54
CA GLU A 596 21.44 -11.50 23.29
C GLU A 596 22.21 -10.16 23.33
N ARG A 597 21.65 -9.06 22.83
CA ARG A 597 22.35 -7.76 22.91
C ARG A 597 22.17 -7.13 24.30
N GLU A 598 23.27 -7.01 25.04
CA GLU A 598 23.40 -6.01 26.11
C GLU A 598 23.24 -4.61 25.49
N THR A 599 22.02 -4.10 25.48
CA THR A 599 21.78 -2.70 25.10
C THR A 599 22.19 -1.84 26.29
N GLY A 600 23.43 -1.33 26.26
CA GLY A 600 24.08 -0.56 27.33
C GLY A 600 23.45 0.79 27.69
N LYS A 601 22.13 0.92 27.58
CA LYS A 601 21.33 2.01 28.15
C LYS A 601 20.42 1.42 29.22
N HIS A 602 20.98 1.24 30.42
CA HIS A 602 20.23 0.97 31.64
C HIS A 602 20.32 2.20 32.54
#